data_AF-G7WF40-F1
#
_entry.id   AF-G7WF40-F1
#
_cell.length_a   1.000
_cell.length_b   1.000
_cell.length_c   1.000
_cell.angle_alpha   90.00
_cell.angle_beta   90.00
_cell.angle_gamma   90.00
#
_symmetry.space_group_name_H-M   'P 1'
#
loop_
_entity.id
_entity.type
_entity.pdbx_description
1 polymer ?
#
loop_
_entity_poly.entity_id
_entity_poly.type
_entity_poly.pdbx_seq_one_letter_code
_entity_poly.pdbx_strand_id
1 'polypeptide(L)'
;MFVLILSLICSLLIAIFAIQNAGLVTIQLFWITTDVPLVLVILGSTFAGALVMLLLAIWRELRLKLKAKQALKEENLKTKQTLKEESPNKSLPGSSDETEGKPSDTSN
;
A
#
# COMPACT_ATOMS: atom_id res chain seq x y z
N MET A 1 -27.12 -7.09 3.56
CA MET A 1 -28.31 -7.76 2.99
C MET A 1 -28.74 -7.13 1.68
N PHE A 2 -29.06 -5.82 1.63
CA PHE A 2 -29.53 -5.15 0.41
C PHE A 2 -28.59 -5.26 -0.80
N VAL A 3 -27.27 -5.17 -0.59
CA VAL A 3 -26.28 -5.35 -1.67
C VAL A 3 -26.41 -6.71 -2.35
N LEU A 4 -26.66 -7.78 -1.58
CA LEU A 4 -26.82 -9.13 -2.11
C LEU A 4 -28.09 -9.24 -2.96
N ILE A 5 -29.21 -8.72 -2.43
CA ILE A 5 -30.50 -8.69 -3.14
C ILE A 5 -30.37 -7.90 -4.45
N LEU A 6 -29.72 -6.72 -4.40
CA LEU A 6 -29.52 -5.89 -5.58
C LEU A 6 -28.58 -6.55 -6.60
N SER A 7 -27.50 -7.20 -6.15
CA SER A 7 -26.61 -7.97 -7.02
C SER A 7 -27.32 -9.17 -7.66
N LEU A 8 -28.25 -9.81 -6.94
CA LEU A 8 -29.01 -10.94 -7.47
C LEU A 8 -29.98 -10.50 -8.56
N ILE A 9 -30.70 -9.40 -8.33
CA ILE A 9 -31.57 -8.78 -9.35
C ILE A 9 -30.74 -8.36 -10.56
N CYS A 10 -29.60 -7.69 -10.35
CA CYS A 10 -28.71 -7.29 -11.43
C CYS A 10 -28.16 -8.49 -12.20
N SER A 11 -27.74 -9.54 -11.51
CA SER A 11 -27.28 -10.79 -12.11
C SER A 11 -28.37 -11.46 -12.95
N LEU A 12 -29.63 -11.41 -12.49
CA LEU A 12 -30.76 -11.94 -13.25
C LEU A 12 -30.99 -11.14 -14.53
N LEU A 13 -30.90 -9.81 -14.48
CA LEU A 13 -31.00 -8.96 -15.66
C LEU A 13 -29.87 -9.25 -16.67
N ILE A 14 -28.63 -9.43 -16.20
CA ILE A 14 -27.49 -9.82 -17.05
C ILE A 14 -27.74 -11.18 -17.70
N ALA A 15 -28.27 -12.15 -16.97
CA ALA A 15 -28.59 -13.48 -17.51
C ALA A 15 -29.67 -13.41 -18.60
N ILE A 16 -30.74 -12.65 -18.36
CA ILE A 16 -31.79 -12.42 -19.37
C ILE A 16 -31.21 -11.74 -20.60
N PHE A 17 -30.39 -10.71 -20.42
CA PHE A 17 -29.71 -10.02 -21.50
C PHE A 17 -28.83 -10.97 -22.32
N ALA A 18 -28.08 -11.87 -21.65
CA ALA A 18 -27.23 -12.84 -22.31
C ALA A 18 -28.02 -13.83 -23.17
N ILE A 19 -29.17 -14.31 -22.68
CA ILE A 19 -30.03 -15.25 -23.43
C ILE A 19 -30.65 -14.55 -24.66
N GLN A 20 -31.15 -13.33 -24.51
CA GLN A 20 -31.76 -12.59 -25.62
C GLN A 20 -30.75 -12.18 -26.69
N ASN A 21 -29.51 -11.89 -26.27
CA ASN A 21 -28.41 -11.52 -27.16
C ASN A 21 -27.45 -12.69 -27.41
N ALA A 22 -27.97 -13.92 -27.37
CA ALA A 22 -27.23 -15.13 -27.73
C ALA A 22 -27.00 -15.27 -29.26
N GLY A 23 -27.41 -14.25 -30.03
CA GLY A 23 -27.14 -14.16 -31.46
C GLY A 23 -25.64 -14.28 -31.75
N LEU A 24 -25.32 -15.18 -32.69
CA LEU A 24 -23.94 -15.41 -33.12
C LEU A 24 -23.49 -14.24 -33.99
N VAL A 25 -22.31 -13.73 -33.66
CA VAL A 25 -21.63 -12.69 -34.43
C VAL A 25 -20.26 -13.22 -34.81
N THR A 26 -19.94 -13.12 -36.09
CA THR A 26 -18.61 -13.44 -36.61
C THR A 26 -17.63 -12.37 -36.17
N ILE A 27 -16.64 -12.76 -35.38
CA ILE A 27 -15.53 -11.88 -35.01
C ILE A 27 -14.25 -12.28 -35.72
N GLN A 28 -13.44 -11.27 -36.04
CA GLN A 28 -12.12 -11.43 -36.64
C GLN A 28 -11.04 -11.01 -35.66
N LEU A 29 -10.46 -11.99 -34.98
CA LEU A 29 -9.44 -11.79 -33.94
C LEU A 29 -8.04 -12.02 -34.52
N PHE A 30 -7.39 -10.98 -35.04
CA PHE A 30 -6.04 -10.97 -35.66
C PHE A 30 -5.81 -12.01 -36.77
N TRP A 31 -5.92 -13.31 -36.48
CA TRP A 31 -5.87 -14.45 -37.40
C TRP A 31 -7.00 -15.48 -37.21
N ILE A 32 -7.90 -15.30 -36.24
CA ILE A 32 -8.99 -16.24 -35.93
C ILE A 32 -10.34 -15.63 -36.32
N THR A 33 -11.01 -16.24 -37.28
CA THR A 33 -12.46 -16.12 -37.53
C THR A 33 -13.20 -17.10 -36.64
N THR A 34 -14.14 -16.66 -35.81
CA THR A 34 -15.07 -17.57 -35.12
C THR A 34 -16.42 -16.89 -34.87
N ASP A 35 -17.48 -17.67 -34.92
CA ASP A 35 -18.82 -17.24 -34.55
C ASP A 35 -19.06 -17.49 -33.06
N VAL A 36 -19.27 -16.41 -32.32
CA VAL A 36 -19.53 -16.47 -30.88
C VAL A 36 -20.74 -15.60 -30.53
N PRO A 37 -21.45 -15.89 -29.43
CA PRO A 37 -22.52 -15.02 -28.96
C PRO A 37 -22.03 -13.59 -28.71
N LEU A 38 -22.82 -12.59 -29.13
CA LEU A 38 -22.47 -11.16 -28.97
C LEU A 38 -22.13 -10.80 -27.51
N VAL A 39 -22.88 -11.34 -26.55
CA VAL A 39 -22.65 -11.08 -25.12
C VAL A 39 -21.28 -11.57 -24.64
N LEU A 40 -20.77 -12.69 -25.17
CA LEU A 40 -19.44 -13.20 -24.83
C LEU A 40 -18.34 -12.24 -25.30
N VAL A 41 -18.53 -11.62 -26.47
CA VAL A 41 -17.60 -10.62 -27.01
C VAL A 41 -17.53 -9.41 -26.09
N ILE A 42 -18.68 -8.85 -25.72
CA ILE A 42 -18.78 -7.66 -24.86
C ILE A 42 -18.23 -7.96 -23.46
N LEU A 43 -18.64 -9.07 -22.84
CA LEU A 43 -18.15 -9.44 -21.52
C LEU A 43 -16.64 -9.73 -21.55
N GLY A 44 -16.16 -10.44 -22.56
CA GLY A 44 -14.74 -10.75 -22.72
C GLY A 44 -13.88 -9.51 -22.90
N SER A 45 -14.27 -8.57 -23.77
CA SER A 45 -13.51 -7.34 -24.00
C SER A 45 -13.52 -6.42 -22.77
N THR A 46 -14.66 -6.31 -22.11
CA THR A 46 -14.81 -5.49 -20.90
C THR A 46 -14.02 -6.08 -19.74
N PHE A 47 -14.05 -7.41 -19.57
CA PHE A 47 -13.26 -8.12 -18.57
C PHE A 47 -11.76 -7.96 -18.82
N ALA A 48 -11.31 -8.12 -20.07
CA ALA A 48 -9.91 -7.89 -20.44
C ALA A 48 -9.48 -6.45 -20.16
N GLY A 49 -10.30 -5.45 -20.51
CA GLY A 49 -10.05 -4.04 -20.19
C GLY A 49 -9.99 -3.77 -18.69
N ALA A 50 -10.91 -4.35 -17.91
CA ALA A 50 -10.92 -4.24 -16.45
C ALA A 50 -9.69 -4.90 -15.82
N LEU A 51 -9.25 -6.04 -16.34
CA LEU A 51 -8.04 -6.72 -15.89
C LEU A 51 -6.80 -5.85 -16.14
N VAL A 52 -6.68 -5.25 -17.33
CA VAL A 52 -5.60 -4.31 -17.64
C VAL A 52 -5.62 -3.12 -16.68
N MET A 53 -6.79 -2.52 -16.44
CA MET A 53 -6.93 -1.41 -15.48
C MET A 53 -6.54 -1.81 -14.06
N LEU A 54 -6.92 -3.01 -13.62
CA LEU A 54 -6.55 -3.55 -12.32
C LEU A 54 -5.02 -3.70 -12.20
N LEU A 55 -4.37 -4.27 -13.21
CA LEU A 55 -2.92 -4.42 -13.25
C LEU A 55 -2.22 -3.05 -13.20
N LEU A 56 -2.70 -2.06 -13.96
CA LEU A 56 -2.17 -0.70 -13.93
C LEU A 56 -2.38 -0.02 -12.57
N ALA A 57 -3.53 -0.21 -11.94
CA ALA A 57 -3.82 0.33 -10.62
C ALA A 57 -2.86 -0.23 -9.57
N ILE A 58 -2.66 -1.56 -9.56
CA ILE A 58 -1.71 -2.24 -8.68
C ILE A 58 -0.29 -1.72 -8.94
N TRP A 59 0.15 -1.71 -10.20
CA TRP A 59 1.48 -1.21 -10.57
C TRP A 59 1.72 0.22 -10.06
N ARG A 60 0.75 1.11 -10.26
CA ARG A 60 0.80 2.49 -9.77
C ARG A 60 0.98 2.51 -8.26
N GLU A 61 0.14 1.78 -7.53
CA GLU A 61 0.17 1.69 -6.07
C GLU A 61 1.52 1.19 -5.55
N LEU A 62 2.11 0.16 -6.16
CA LEU A 62 3.44 -0.33 -5.78
C LEU A 62 4.51 0.74 -5.95
N ARG A 63 4.54 1.45 -7.08
CA ARG A 63 5.53 2.51 -7.32
C ARG A 63 5.43 3.63 -6.30
N LEU A 64 4.22 4.02 -5.90
CA LEU A 64 4.01 5.02 -4.85
C LEU A 64 4.57 4.53 -3.51
N LYS A 65 4.25 3.29 -3.12
CA LYS A 65 4.75 2.68 -1.87
C LYS A 65 6.27 2.56 -1.83
N LEU A 66 6.91 2.24 -2.96
CA LEU A 66 8.36 2.16 -3.08
C LEU A 66 9.02 3.53 -2.88
N LYS A 67 8.52 4.58 -3.54
CA LYS A 67 9.02 5.95 -3.38
C LYS A 67 8.85 6.46 -1.94
N ALA A 68 7.71 6.19 -1.32
CA ALA A 68 7.46 6.56 0.08
C ALA A 68 8.46 5.87 1.03
N LYS A 69 8.73 4.58 0.84
CA LYS A 69 9.74 3.85 1.62
C LYS A 69 11.16 4.40 1.44
N GLN A 70 11.52 4.82 0.22
CA GLN A 70 12.83 5.42 -0.05
C GLN A 70 12.99 6.79 0.65
N ALA A 71 11.99 7.66 0.54
CA ALA A 71 11.99 8.97 1.19
C ALA A 71 12.11 8.86 2.73
N LEU A 72 11.34 7.95 3.34
CA LEU A 72 11.42 7.68 4.79
C LEU A 72 12.79 7.14 5.21
N LYS A 73 13.43 6.30 4.37
CA LYS A 73 14.75 5.75 4.65
C LYS A 73 15.83 6.83 4.62
N GLU A 74 15.74 7.78 3.69
CA GLU A 74 16.65 8.93 3.60
C GLU A 74 16.52 9.86 4.80
N GLU A 75 15.29 10.15 5.25
CA GLU A 75 15.04 10.98 6.44
C GLU A 75 15.62 10.32 7.71
N ASN A 76 15.37 9.03 7.90
CA ASN A 76 15.88 8.29 9.07
C ASN A 76 17.42 8.20 9.10
N LEU A 77 18.07 8.13 7.94
CA LEU A 77 19.53 8.14 7.85
C LEU A 77 20.11 9.50 8.25
N LYS A 78 19.50 10.60 7.80
CA LYS A 78 19.90 11.96 8.18
C LYS A 78 19.74 12.21 9.68
N THR A 79 18.58 11.85 10.25
CA THR A 79 18.33 11.98 11.70
C THR A 79 19.28 11.13 12.55
N LYS A 80 19.67 9.94 12.08
CA LYS A 80 20.66 9.10 12.79
C LYS A 80 22.08 9.66 12.72
N GLN A 81 22.44 10.41 11.67
CA GLN A 81 23.75 11.07 11.58
C GLN A 81 23.82 12.29 12.49
N THR A 82 22.77 13.12 12.55
CA THR A 82 22.73 14.28 13.45
C THR A 82 22.74 13.88 14.93
N LEU A 83 22.10 12.76 15.29
CA LEU A 83 22.11 12.24 16.67
C LEU A 83 23.45 11.60 17.08
N LYS A 84 24.31 11.21 16.12
CA LYS A 84 25.59 10.56 16.40
C LYS A 84 26.76 11.55 16.56
N GLU A 85 26.57 12.79 16.13
CA GLU A 85 27.56 13.87 16.29
C GLU A 85 27.44 14.61 17.64
N GLU A 86 26.37 14.41 18.43
CA GLU A 86 26.10 15.21 19.65
C GLU A 86 26.59 14.60 20.99
N SER A 87 27.17 13.39 21.09
CA SER A 87 27.82 12.91 22.34
C SER A 87 28.67 11.64 22.12
N PRO A 88 29.88 11.47 22.70
CA PRO A 88 30.33 12.03 23.99
C PRO A 88 31.80 12.53 24.02
N ASN A 89 32.02 13.81 24.30
CA ASN A 89 33.27 14.28 24.92
C ASN A 89 32.95 15.24 26.06
N LYS A 90 32.71 14.68 27.24
CA LYS A 90 32.94 15.35 28.52
C LYS A 90 33.54 14.34 29.47
N SER A 91 34.87 14.27 29.43
CA SER A 91 35.74 13.61 30.39
C SER A 91 35.43 14.08 31.81
N LEU A 92 35.19 13.10 32.70
CA LEU A 92 35.34 13.24 34.15
C LEU A 92 36.81 13.49 34.49
N PRO A 93 37.09 14.33 35.50
CA PRO A 93 38.03 13.99 36.55
C PRO A 93 37.25 13.95 37.87
N GLY A 94 37.21 12.85 38.61
CA GLY A 94 38.39 12.25 39.22
C GLY A 94 38.36 12.66 40.70
N SER A 95 37.97 11.71 41.55
CA SER A 95 37.93 11.83 43.00
C SER A 95 39.32 12.05 43.60
N SER A 96 39.43 12.91 44.60
CA SER A 96 40.38 12.74 45.69
C SER A 96 39.74 13.25 46.98
N ASP A 97 39.64 12.32 47.92
CA ASP A 97 39.38 12.53 49.35
C ASP A 97 40.13 13.75 49.90
N GLU A 98 39.42 14.59 50.66
CA GLU A 98 39.97 15.19 51.88
C GLU A 98 38.91 15.11 52.99
N THR A 99 39.28 14.33 54.00
CA THR A 99 38.70 14.17 55.33
C THR A 99 38.73 15.45 56.17
N GLU A 100 38.07 15.36 57.34
CA GLU A 100 38.01 16.33 58.46
C GLU A 100 36.91 17.39 58.34
N GLY A 101 36.06 17.67 59.32
CA GLY A 101 35.90 17.20 60.69
C GLY A 101 34.85 18.12 61.32
N LYS A 102 33.72 17.57 61.74
CA LYS A 102 32.68 18.28 62.49
C LYS A 102 33.14 18.51 63.93
N PRO A 103 32.93 19.69 64.53
CA PRO A 103 32.74 19.78 65.97
C PRO A 103 31.25 19.95 66.28
N SER A 104 30.81 19.10 67.19
CA SER A 104 29.57 19.09 67.95
C SER A 104 29.48 20.24 68.96
N ASP A 105 28.23 20.67 69.22
CA ASP A 105 27.63 21.19 70.46
C ASP A 105 28.35 22.27 71.29
N THR A 106 27.65 23.37 71.59
CA THR A 106 27.00 23.59 72.91
C THR A 106 26.45 25.01 73.07
N SER A 107 25.20 25.09 73.57
CA SER A 107 24.75 25.92 74.68
C SER A 107 25.23 27.38 74.80
N ASN A 108 24.33 28.34 74.55
CA ASN A 108 23.77 29.31 75.53
C ASN A 108 23.01 30.43 74.80
#